data_AF-A0A4U6RTP2-F1
#
_entry.id   AF-A0A4U6RTP2-F1
#
_cell.length_a   1.000
_cell.length_b   1.000
_cell.length_c   1.000
_cell.angle_alpha   90.00
_cell.angle_beta   90.00
_cell.angle_gamma   90.00
#
_symmetry.space_group_name_H-M   'P 1'
#
loop_
_entity.id
_entity.type
_entity.pdbx_description
1 polymer ?
#
loop_
_entity_poly.entity_id
_entity_poly.type
_entity_poly.pdbx_seq_one_letter_code
_entity_poly.pdbx_strand_id
1 'polypeptide(L)'
;MSICEMPQITRFLGPTVTLQSGKTEARMRLAHAVITDLLKQVADFDHVEMTLDTGFGDVAAFLACGYEVRAHPTFMLKCTSPRDELWSGLRDKTKNVIRRARERLVIREVTSPKYFVKYYQANLEGAKSYFDLSRLEAVYAAASERQQCKILAAVDSNNNVHAQVFFVWDHKFVHYFLSSRDRSIAHPGAVSLLLWGGIELAHERGLHFDFDGGIENEARYKFVVAFGGELANRFDVSRSTIRYRLHRQLRRVPQALLRRLSAGAAASDVNDHGVRLNHFSSS
;
A
#
# COMPACT_ATOMS: atom_id res chain seq x y z
N MET A 1 -24.79 -3.23 -4.18
CA MET A 1 -23.60 -3.90 -3.63
C MET A 1 -22.84 -2.86 -2.84
N SER A 2 -22.89 -2.92 -1.52
CA SER A 2 -22.30 -1.93 -0.62
C SER A 2 -20.89 -2.33 -0.22
N ILE A 3 -19.93 -1.40 -0.28
CA ILE A 3 -18.52 -1.67 0.04
C ILE A 3 -18.05 -0.63 1.05
N CYS A 4 -17.37 -1.08 2.10
CA CYS A 4 -16.64 -0.26 3.05
C CYS A 4 -15.16 -0.61 2.92
N GLU A 5 -14.41 0.23 2.21
CA GLU A 5 -12.99 0.01 1.90
C GLU A 5 -12.12 1.17 2.40
N MET A 6 -10.81 0.97 2.33
CA MET A 6 -9.83 1.98 2.66
C MET A 6 -10.03 3.24 1.79
N PRO A 7 -10.15 4.45 2.37
CA PRO A 7 -10.05 5.67 1.60
C PRO A 7 -8.73 5.69 0.83
N GLN A 8 -8.75 6.17 -0.41
CA GLN A 8 -7.55 6.26 -1.22
C GLN A 8 -6.45 7.05 -0.48
N ILE A 9 -5.19 6.67 -0.68
CA ILE A 9 -4.03 7.36 -0.11
C ILE A 9 -3.99 7.23 1.45
N THR A 10 -4.69 6.23 2.00
CA THR A 10 -4.63 5.87 3.43
C THR A 10 -3.86 4.55 3.60
N ARG A 11 -2.95 4.48 4.56
CA ARG A 11 -2.09 3.29 4.76
C ARG A 11 -2.65 2.31 5.78
N PHE A 12 -3.26 2.83 6.82
CA PHE A 12 -3.88 2.03 7.86
C PHE A 12 -5.12 2.74 8.38
N LEU A 13 -6.11 1.94 8.78
CA LEU A 13 -7.29 2.37 9.51
C LEU A 13 -7.28 1.71 10.89
N GLY A 14 -7.84 2.43 11.85
CA GLY A 14 -8.17 1.88 13.16
C GLY A 14 -9.50 1.12 13.11
N PRO A 15 -9.74 0.29 14.12
CA PRO A 15 -10.11 0.87 15.40
C PRO A 15 -8.89 1.22 16.25
N THR A 16 -8.90 2.40 16.87
CA THR A 16 -7.92 2.77 17.88
C THR A 16 -8.58 2.70 19.25
N VAL A 17 -8.18 1.71 20.06
CA VAL A 17 -8.71 1.56 21.41
C VAL A 17 -7.66 2.01 22.41
N THR A 18 -7.93 3.12 23.10
CA THR A 18 -7.08 3.56 24.21
C THR A 18 -7.43 2.76 25.46
N LEU A 19 -6.56 1.83 25.84
CA LEU A 19 -6.77 1.01 27.03
C LEU A 19 -6.23 1.74 28.27
N GLN A 20 -7.07 1.86 29.30
CA GLN A 20 -6.68 2.43 30.58
C GLN A 20 -5.74 1.51 31.37
N SER A 21 -5.06 2.05 32.38
CA SER A 21 -4.27 1.27 33.34
C SER A 21 -5.15 0.27 34.11
N GLY A 22 -4.66 -0.94 34.36
CA GLY A 22 -5.41 -1.96 35.09
C GLY A 22 -4.89 -3.38 34.84
N LYS A 23 -5.64 -4.38 35.33
CA LYS A 23 -5.33 -5.80 35.11
C LYS A 23 -5.39 -6.13 33.62
N THR A 24 -4.42 -6.92 33.14
CA THR A 24 -4.31 -7.29 31.71
C THR A 24 -5.57 -7.95 31.18
N GLU A 25 -6.15 -8.91 31.90
CA GLU A 25 -7.39 -9.59 31.49
C GLU A 25 -8.53 -8.60 31.20
N ALA A 26 -8.83 -7.71 32.16
CA ALA A 26 -9.89 -6.72 32.01
C ALA A 26 -9.67 -5.79 30.80
N ARG A 27 -8.41 -5.40 30.54
CA ARG A 27 -8.05 -4.59 29.37
C ARG A 27 -8.29 -5.33 28.06
N MET A 28 -7.89 -6.60 27.97
CA MET A 28 -8.09 -7.41 26.76
C MET A 28 -9.58 -7.65 26.49
N ARG A 29 -10.36 -7.97 27.53
CA ARG A 29 -11.82 -8.15 27.40
C ARG A 29 -12.53 -6.87 26.95
N LEU A 30 -12.14 -5.72 27.49
CA LEU A 30 -12.68 -4.43 27.08
C LEU A 30 -12.31 -4.11 25.63
N ALA A 31 -11.04 -4.29 25.23
CA ALA A 31 -10.59 -4.09 23.86
C ALA A 31 -11.42 -4.91 22.88
N HIS A 32 -11.57 -6.21 23.17
CA HIS A 32 -12.35 -7.13 22.35
C HIS A 32 -13.81 -6.69 22.21
N ALA A 33 -14.46 -6.29 23.31
CA ALA A 33 -15.84 -5.82 23.29
C ALA A 33 -16.01 -4.54 22.45
N VAL A 34 -15.13 -3.54 22.65
CA VAL A 34 -15.16 -2.28 21.89
C VAL A 34 -14.97 -2.53 20.40
N ILE A 35 -13.97 -3.36 20.03
CA ILE A 35 -13.73 -3.70 18.61
C ILE A 35 -14.95 -4.41 18.03
N THR A 36 -15.51 -5.38 18.75
CA THR A 36 -16.71 -6.11 18.31
C THR A 36 -17.90 -5.18 18.06
N ASP A 37 -18.12 -4.21 18.95
CA ASP A 37 -19.21 -3.25 18.79
C ASP A 37 -18.98 -2.29 17.62
N LEU A 38 -17.73 -1.91 17.33
CA LEU A 38 -17.39 -1.16 16.12
C LEU A 38 -17.63 -1.98 14.85
N LEU A 39 -17.27 -3.27 14.85
CA LEU A 39 -17.47 -4.16 13.71
C LEU A 39 -18.95 -4.39 13.38
N LYS A 40 -19.84 -4.35 14.38
CA LYS A 40 -21.30 -4.40 14.16
C LYS A 40 -21.80 -3.23 13.33
N GLN A 41 -21.20 -2.04 13.44
CA GLN A 41 -21.63 -0.85 12.70
C GLN A 41 -21.37 -0.95 11.18
N VAL A 42 -20.48 -1.86 10.77
CA VAL A 42 -20.14 -2.11 9.35
C VAL A 42 -20.56 -3.51 8.89
N ALA A 43 -21.35 -4.24 9.69
CA ALA A 43 -21.76 -5.61 9.39
C ALA A 43 -22.70 -5.73 8.18
N ASP A 44 -23.45 -4.67 7.87
CA ASP A 44 -24.43 -4.66 6.77
C ASP A 44 -23.81 -4.41 5.39
N PHE A 45 -22.51 -4.09 5.33
CA PHE A 45 -21.80 -3.98 4.05
C PHE A 45 -21.58 -5.36 3.41
N ASP A 46 -21.72 -5.44 2.08
CA ASP A 46 -21.43 -6.66 1.33
C ASP A 46 -19.93 -7.01 1.38
N HIS A 47 -19.08 -6.01 1.55
CA HIS A 47 -17.65 -6.16 1.76
C HIS A 47 -17.10 -5.08 2.68
N VAL A 48 -16.26 -5.49 3.61
CA VAL A 48 -15.47 -4.61 4.47
C VAL A 48 -14.02 -5.02 4.33
N GLU A 49 -13.12 -4.07 4.11
CA GLU A 49 -11.68 -4.29 4.16
C GLU A 49 -10.96 -3.11 4.84
N MET A 50 -9.94 -3.42 5.62
CA MET A 50 -9.06 -2.44 6.23
C MET A 50 -7.67 -3.03 6.50
N THR A 51 -6.65 -2.18 6.45
CA THR A 51 -5.29 -2.50 6.89
C THR A 51 -5.09 -1.91 8.28
N LEU A 52 -4.69 -2.72 9.24
CA LEU A 52 -4.46 -2.32 10.63
C LEU A 52 -3.00 -1.85 10.82
N ASP A 53 -2.79 -0.85 11.68
CA ASP A 53 -1.44 -0.37 12.05
C ASP A 53 -0.60 -1.45 12.76
N THR A 54 0.73 -1.33 12.73
CA THR A 54 1.66 -2.30 13.36
C THR A 54 1.50 -2.38 14.88
N GLY A 55 0.93 -1.35 15.52
CA GLY A 55 0.56 -1.39 16.93
C GLY A 55 -0.66 -2.28 17.25
N PHE A 56 -1.39 -2.75 16.24
CA PHE A 56 -2.62 -3.50 16.41
C PHE A 56 -2.35 -5.02 16.30
N GLY A 57 -1.95 -5.63 17.43
CA GLY A 57 -1.61 -7.05 17.48
C GLY A 57 -2.79 -8.00 17.73
N ASP A 58 -3.86 -7.56 18.39
CA ASP A 58 -4.98 -8.43 18.77
C ASP A 58 -6.08 -8.42 17.70
N VAL A 59 -6.01 -9.41 16.80
CA VAL A 59 -7.00 -9.62 15.73
C VAL A 59 -8.14 -10.57 16.13
N ALA A 60 -8.23 -10.99 17.41
CA ALA A 60 -9.19 -12.01 17.83
C ALA A 60 -10.65 -11.59 17.61
N ALA A 61 -10.99 -10.31 17.83
CA ALA A 61 -12.33 -9.79 17.59
C ALA A 61 -12.73 -9.85 16.11
N PHE A 62 -11.80 -9.60 15.20
CA PHE A 62 -12.02 -9.72 13.75
C PHE A 62 -12.32 -11.16 13.36
N LEU A 63 -11.50 -12.10 13.83
CA LEU A 63 -11.70 -13.54 13.59
C LEU A 63 -13.06 -14.02 14.13
N ALA A 64 -13.41 -13.63 15.37
CA ALA A 64 -14.70 -13.97 15.98
C ALA A 64 -15.90 -13.40 15.20
N CYS A 65 -15.73 -12.24 14.56
CA CYS A 65 -16.74 -11.61 13.70
C CYS A 65 -16.70 -12.12 12.24
N GLY A 66 -15.94 -13.18 11.95
CA GLY A 66 -15.89 -13.81 10.62
C GLY A 66 -15.07 -13.05 9.58
N TYR A 67 -14.13 -12.19 10.00
CA TYR A 67 -13.15 -11.59 9.09
C TYR A 67 -12.01 -12.57 8.81
N GLU A 68 -11.56 -12.57 7.56
CA GLU A 68 -10.27 -13.14 7.15
C GLU A 68 -9.16 -12.17 7.56
N VAL A 69 -8.04 -12.70 8.05
CA VAL A 69 -6.85 -11.93 8.44
C VAL A 69 -5.67 -12.38 7.57
N ARG A 70 -4.97 -11.42 6.96
CA ARG A 70 -3.76 -11.66 6.18
C ARG A 70 -2.62 -10.80 6.73
N ALA A 71 -1.45 -11.41 6.90
CA ALA A 71 -0.25 -10.66 7.24
C ALA A 71 0.18 -9.77 6.07
N HIS A 72 0.45 -8.51 6.37
CA HIS A 72 0.97 -7.50 5.45
C HIS A 72 2.30 -6.98 6.02
N PRO A 73 3.43 -7.65 5.71
CA PRO A 73 4.70 -7.32 6.33
C PRO A 73 5.24 -5.95 5.85
N THR A 74 5.87 -5.23 6.78
CA THR A 74 6.67 -4.02 6.54
C THR A 74 8.03 -4.15 7.23
N PHE A 75 8.95 -3.25 6.94
CA PHE A 75 10.16 -3.06 7.74
C PHE A 75 10.05 -1.75 8.51
N MET A 76 10.55 -1.74 9.74
CA MET A 76 10.66 -0.53 10.56
C MET A 76 12.09 -0.39 11.05
N LEU A 77 12.61 0.83 11.04
CA LEU A 77 13.90 1.17 11.61
C LEU A 77 13.71 2.11 12.79
N LYS A 78 14.26 1.74 13.94
CA LYS A 78 14.30 2.63 15.11
C LYS A 78 15.36 3.70 14.90
N CYS A 79 14.95 4.94 14.61
CA CYS A 79 15.88 6.03 14.32
C CYS A 79 16.26 6.87 15.56
N THR A 80 16.07 6.34 16.76
CA THR A 80 16.46 7.02 18.02
C THR A 80 17.92 6.78 18.41
N SER A 81 18.61 5.83 17.76
CA SER A 81 20.06 5.67 17.89
C SER A 81 20.83 6.82 17.23
N PRO A 82 22.09 7.08 17.64
CA PRO A 82 22.96 8.04 16.96
C PRO A 82 23.07 7.80 15.45
N ARG A 83 23.17 8.89 14.66
CA ARG A 83 23.24 8.83 13.19
C ARG A 83 24.33 7.88 12.67
N ASP A 84 25.49 7.85 13.30
CA ASP A 84 26.60 6.98 12.87
C ASP A 84 26.28 5.50 13.09
N GLU A 85 25.54 5.15 14.14
CA GLU A 85 25.03 3.79 14.34
C GLU A 85 24.02 3.42 13.26
N LEU A 86 23.06 4.32 12.97
CA LEU A 86 22.09 4.11 11.88
C LEU A 86 22.81 3.90 10.54
N TRP A 87 23.82 4.72 10.24
CA TRP A 87 24.63 4.57 9.03
C TRP A 87 25.39 3.25 9.01
N SER A 88 25.99 2.86 10.14
CA SER A 88 26.76 1.61 10.25
C SER A 88 25.89 0.37 10.05
N GLY A 89 24.61 0.43 10.44
CA GLY A 89 23.62 -0.62 10.29
C GLY A 89 23.19 -0.88 8.83
N LEU A 90 23.49 0.04 7.91
CA LEU A 90 23.28 -0.21 6.48
C LEU A 90 24.27 -1.26 5.96
N ARG A 91 23.79 -2.11 5.06
CA ARG A 91 24.65 -3.02 4.29
C ARG A 91 25.72 -2.23 3.52
N ASP A 92 26.95 -2.74 3.47
CA ASP A 92 28.07 -2.06 2.78
C ASP A 92 27.78 -1.72 1.32
N LYS A 93 27.10 -2.61 0.59
CA LYS A 93 26.67 -2.33 -0.78
C LYS A 93 25.72 -1.13 -0.86
N THR A 94 24.79 -1.01 0.10
CA THR A 94 23.85 0.12 0.18
C THR A 94 24.59 1.42 0.49
N LYS A 95 25.51 1.41 1.48
CA LYS A 95 26.39 2.56 1.79
C LYS A 95 27.16 3.02 0.56
N ASN A 96 27.75 2.08 -0.18
CA ASN A 96 28.47 2.38 -1.42
C ASN A 96 27.57 2.98 -2.50
N VAL A 97 26.36 2.44 -2.70
CA VAL A 97 25.38 2.99 -3.66
C VAL A 97 24.99 4.42 -3.30
N ILE A 98 24.75 4.70 -2.01
CA ILE A 98 24.43 6.05 -1.53
C ILE A 98 25.61 6.99 -1.74
N ARG A 99 26.84 6.56 -1.40
CA ARG A 99 28.05 7.37 -1.60
C ARG A 99 28.26 7.72 -3.08
N ARG A 100 28.10 6.76 -3.99
CA ARG A 100 28.16 7.00 -5.44
C ARG A 100 27.05 7.92 -5.94
N ALA A 101 25.84 7.82 -5.38
CA ALA A 101 24.78 8.76 -5.70
C ALA A 101 25.13 10.19 -5.28
N ARG A 102 25.71 10.40 -4.09
CA ARG A 102 26.14 11.71 -3.59
C ARG A 102 27.24 12.37 -4.41
N GLU A 103 28.05 11.59 -5.14
CA GLU A 103 29.06 12.12 -6.07
C GLU A 103 28.42 12.88 -7.26
N ARG A 104 27.15 12.61 -7.57
CA ARG A 104 26.46 13.17 -8.76
C ARG A 104 25.14 13.86 -8.46
N LEU A 105 24.54 13.56 -7.31
CA LEU A 105 23.19 13.98 -6.95
C LEU A 105 23.19 14.74 -5.63
N VAL A 106 22.36 15.77 -5.58
CA VAL A 106 22.03 16.52 -4.37
C VAL A 106 20.57 16.30 -4.01
N ILE A 107 20.26 16.28 -2.71
CA ILE A 107 18.88 16.25 -2.23
C ILE A 107 18.35 17.69 -2.21
N ARG A 108 17.16 17.89 -2.78
CA ARG A 108 16.41 19.15 -2.76
C ARG A 108 15.00 18.93 -2.25
N GLU A 109 14.49 19.87 -1.49
CA GLU A 109 13.08 19.85 -1.08
C GLU A 109 12.21 20.36 -2.23
N VAL A 110 11.09 19.67 -2.48
CA VAL A 110 10.06 20.08 -3.44
C VAL A 110 8.93 20.72 -2.65
N THR A 111 8.77 22.03 -2.81
CA THR A 111 7.80 22.84 -2.05
C THR A 111 6.42 22.91 -2.71
N SER A 112 6.31 22.57 -4.00
CA SER A 112 5.04 22.53 -4.72
C SER A 112 4.62 21.10 -5.02
N PRO A 113 3.48 20.61 -4.47
CA PRO A 113 3.01 19.25 -4.73
C PRO A 113 2.68 19.02 -6.21
N LYS A 114 2.37 20.08 -6.97
CA LYS A 114 2.13 20.00 -8.41
C LYS A 114 3.32 19.43 -9.18
N TYR A 115 4.54 19.77 -8.76
CA TYR A 115 5.75 19.21 -9.38
C TYR A 115 5.87 17.71 -9.10
N PHE A 116 5.52 17.28 -7.89
CA PHE A 116 5.49 15.86 -7.54
C PHE A 116 4.41 15.10 -8.31
N VAL A 117 3.18 15.63 -8.38
CA VAL A 117 2.08 15.00 -9.15
C VAL A 117 2.46 14.82 -10.62
N LYS A 118 3.00 15.87 -11.25
CA LYS A 118 3.44 15.82 -12.65
C LYS A 118 4.56 14.79 -12.84
N TYR A 119 5.56 14.79 -11.96
CA TYR A 119 6.67 13.85 -12.01
C TYR A 119 6.20 12.41 -11.79
N TYR A 120 5.33 12.17 -10.81
CA TYR A 120 4.74 10.87 -10.51
C TYR A 120 3.96 10.34 -11.73
N GLN A 121 3.09 11.16 -12.30
CA GLN A 121 2.28 10.80 -13.48
C GLN A 121 3.13 10.47 -14.71
N ALA A 122 4.21 11.23 -14.96
CA ALA A 122 5.11 10.99 -16.09
C ALA A 122 5.83 9.62 -15.99
N ASN A 123 6.10 9.16 -14.77
CA ASN A 123 6.84 7.94 -14.49
C ASN A 123 5.97 6.68 -14.32
N LEU A 124 4.66 6.77 -14.60
CA LEU A 124 3.77 5.61 -14.60
C LEU A 124 3.93 4.71 -15.84
N GLU A 125 4.69 5.13 -16.86
CA GLU A 125 5.01 4.33 -18.06
C GLU A 125 3.77 3.76 -18.76
N GLY A 126 2.69 4.56 -18.85
CA GLY A 126 1.42 4.13 -19.44
C GLY A 126 0.53 3.28 -18.52
N ALA A 127 1.01 2.92 -17.33
CA ALA A 127 0.16 2.34 -16.29
C ALA A 127 -0.82 3.40 -15.74
N LYS A 128 -1.98 2.93 -15.27
CA LYS A 128 -2.88 3.77 -14.49
C LYS A 128 -2.37 3.84 -13.05
N SER A 129 -2.46 5.02 -12.44
CA SER A 129 -2.25 5.15 -11.00
C SER A 129 -3.22 4.26 -10.24
N TYR A 130 -2.77 3.67 -9.12
CA TYR A 130 -3.60 2.86 -8.24
C TYR A 130 -4.52 3.69 -7.33
N PHE A 131 -4.43 5.01 -7.42
CA PHE A 131 -5.29 5.98 -6.73
C PHE A 131 -5.49 7.24 -7.59
N ASP A 132 -6.49 8.05 -7.23
CA ASP A 132 -6.73 9.31 -7.90
C ASP A 132 -5.66 10.36 -7.54
N LEU A 133 -4.80 10.68 -8.52
CA LEU A 133 -3.70 11.64 -8.32
C LEU A 133 -4.18 13.05 -7.96
N SER A 134 -5.42 13.42 -8.32
CA SER A 134 -5.96 14.74 -7.99
C SER A 134 -6.06 14.98 -6.47
N ARG A 135 -6.08 13.92 -5.67
CA ARG A 135 -6.12 13.98 -4.21
C ARG A 135 -4.78 14.38 -3.58
N LEU A 136 -3.65 14.24 -4.29
CA LEU A 136 -2.33 14.48 -3.70
C LEU A 136 -2.10 15.92 -3.26
N GLU A 137 -2.64 16.89 -3.98
CA GLU A 137 -2.50 18.29 -3.58
C GLU A 137 -3.22 18.56 -2.25
N ALA A 138 -4.43 18.00 -2.07
CA ALA A 138 -5.19 18.12 -0.83
C ALA A 138 -4.49 17.40 0.34
N VAL A 139 -3.98 16.19 0.11
CA VAL A 139 -3.21 15.43 1.12
C VAL A 139 -1.95 16.19 1.52
N TYR A 140 -1.21 16.71 0.55
CA TYR A 140 -0.01 17.52 0.83
C TYR A 140 -0.36 18.78 1.60
N ALA A 141 -1.39 19.53 1.20
CA ALA A 141 -1.79 20.75 1.89
C ALA A 141 -2.14 20.47 3.37
N ALA A 142 -2.94 19.44 3.62
CA ALA A 142 -3.31 19.03 4.97
C ALA A 142 -2.08 18.61 5.80
N ALA A 143 -1.17 17.81 5.24
CA ALA A 143 0.01 17.37 5.96
C ALA A 143 1.03 18.51 6.15
N SER A 144 1.15 19.43 5.19
CA SER A 144 2.04 20.59 5.25
C SER A 144 1.59 21.61 6.31
N GLU A 145 0.28 21.88 6.41
CA GLU A 145 -0.31 22.73 7.46
C GLU A 145 0.03 22.20 8.86
N ARG A 146 0.06 20.87 9.03
CA ARG A 146 0.44 20.20 10.27
C ARG A 146 1.95 20.06 10.46
N GLN A 147 2.76 20.55 9.52
CA GLN A 147 4.20 20.32 9.48
C GLN A 147 4.55 18.84 9.61
N GLN A 148 3.80 18.00 8.88
CA GLN A 148 3.81 16.54 8.95
C GLN A 148 4.15 15.87 7.61
N CYS A 149 4.77 16.61 6.68
CA CYS A 149 5.24 16.03 5.44
C CYS A 149 6.43 16.77 4.82
N LYS A 150 7.15 16.06 3.95
CA LYS A 150 8.22 16.62 3.11
C LYS A 150 8.30 15.85 1.80
N ILE A 151 8.51 16.54 0.69
CA ILE A 151 8.87 15.90 -0.58
C ILE A 151 10.34 16.16 -0.84
N LEU A 152 11.13 15.11 -1.03
CA LEU A 152 12.55 15.19 -1.36
C LEU A 152 12.78 14.71 -2.79
N ALA A 153 13.61 15.43 -3.53
CA ALA A 153 14.06 15.11 -4.89
C ALA A 153 15.57 14.87 -4.90
N ALA A 154 16.02 13.89 -5.68
CA ALA A 154 17.44 13.68 -5.98
C ALA A 154 17.73 14.26 -7.37
N VAL A 155 18.60 15.28 -7.42
CA VAL A 155 18.80 16.15 -8.59
C VAL A 155 20.26 16.18 -8.99
N ASP A 156 20.58 16.11 -10.28
CA ASP A 156 21.96 16.24 -10.80
C ASP A 156 22.39 17.71 -10.99
N SER A 157 23.63 17.91 -11.46
CA SER A 157 24.20 19.23 -11.76
C SER A 157 23.49 19.98 -12.89
N ASN A 158 22.72 19.28 -13.72
CA ASN A 158 21.95 19.84 -14.84
C ASN A 158 20.49 20.13 -14.45
N ASN A 159 20.16 20.01 -13.16
CA ASN A 159 18.80 20.11 -12.62
C ASN A 159 17.82 19.02 -13.09
N ASN A 160 18.33 17.89 -13.61
CA ASN A 160 17.48 16.74 -13.91
C ASN A 160 17.07 16.03 -12.61
N VAL A 161 15.79 15.72 -12.48
CA VAL A 161 15.25 14.98 -11.33
C VAL A 161 15.34 13.48 -11.61
N HIS A 162 16.13 12.76 -10.82
CA HIS A 162 16.28 11.31 -10.95
C HIS A 162 15.23 10.54 -10.15
N ALA A 163 14.82 11.06 -8.99
CA ALA A 163 13.81 10.46 -8.14
C ALA A 163 13.16 11.52 -7.24
N GLN A 164 11.93 11.25 -6.82
CA GLN A 164 11.23 11.99 -5.77
C GLN A 164 10.56 11.03 -4.79
N VAL A 165 10.57 11.40 -3.52
CA VAL A 165 9.90 10.67 -2.45
C VAL A 165 9.09 11.66 -1.62
N PHE A 166 7.81 11.37 -1.45
CA PHE A 166 6.93 12.03 -0.51
C PHE A 166 6.95 11.28 0.81
N PHE A 167 7.39 11.95 1.87
CA PHE A 167 7.34 11.48 3.24
C PHE A 167 6.20 12.17 3.98
N VAL A 168 5.45 11.39 4.75
CA VAL A 168 4.42 11.87 5.69
C VAL A 168 4.74 11.25 7.05
N TRP A 169 4.49 11.95 8.14
CA TRP A 169 4.75 11.42 9.48
C TRP A 169 3.64 11.70 10.48
N ASP A 170 3.52 10.81 11.44
CA ASP A 170 2.69 10.96 12.61
C ASP A 170 3.57 11.10 13.88
N HIS A 171 3.04 10.74 15.05
CA HIS A 171 3.74 10.81 16.32
C HIS A 171 4.68 9.63 16.60
N LYS A 172 4.67 8.58 15.76
CA LYS A 172 5.46 7.36 15.89
C LYS A 172 6.42 7.17 14.73
N PHE A 173 5.99 7.48 13.52
CA PHE A 173 6.64 7.06 12.28
C PHE A 173 6.80 8.19 11.28
N VAL A 174 7.95 8.21 10.59
CA VAL A 174 8.08 8.78 9.26
C VAL A 174 7.86 7.67 8.24
N HIS A 175 6.88 7.83 7.36
CA HIS A 175 6.51 6.84 6.35
C HIS A 175 7.18 7.13 5.01
N TYR A 176 7.75 6.09 4.39
CA TYR A 176 8.16 6.07 2.99
C TYR A 176 6.94 6.00 2.05
N PHE A 177 6.15 7.07 2.05
CA PHE A 177 4.76 7.04 1.62
C PHE A 177 4.57 6.88 0.10
N LEU A 178 5.12 7.78 -0.72
CA LEU A 178 5.08 7.66 -2.18
C LEU A 178 6.46 7.89 -2.77
N SER A 179 6.82 7.09 -3.78
CA SER A 179 8.09 7.18 -4.46
C SER A 179 7.91 7.08 -5.96
N SER A 180 8.70 7.88 -6.69
CA SER A 180 8.75 7.88 -8.14
C SER A 180 10.19 8.07 -8.60
N ARG A 181 10.54 7.42 -9.71
CA ARG A 181 11.86 7.55 -10.36
C ARG A 181 11.70 7.61 -11.86
N ASP A 182 12.49 8.44 -12.51
CA ASP A 182 12.58 8.47 -13.96
C ASP A 182 13.43 7.30 -14.43
N ARG A 183 12.82 6.26 -15.03
CA ARG A 183 13.57 5.05 -15.40
C ARG A 183 14.57 5.29 -16.54
N SER A 184 14.42 6.37 -17.30
CA SER A 184 15.28 6.69 -18.43
C SER A 184 16.63 7.30 -18.01
N ILE A 185 16.62 8.12 -16.96
CA ILE A 185 17.81 8.86 -16.51
C ILE A 185 18.24 8.57 -15.06
N ALA A 186 17.41 7.92 -14.24
CA ALA A 186 17.68 7.78 -12.80
C ALA A 186 19.03 7.08 -12.52
N HIS A 187 19.85 7.72 -11.68
CA HIS A 187 21.01 7.07 -11.10
C HIS A 187 20.54 5.87 -10.27
N PRO A 188 21.22 4.70 -10.32
CA PRO A 188 20.80 3.51 -9.57
C PRO A 188 20.65 3.72 -8.06
N GLY A 189 21.37 4.68 -7.50
CA GLY A 189 21.30 5.05 -6.08
C GLY A 189 20.38 6.22 -5.73
N ALA A 190 19.62 6.79 -6.67
CA ALA A 190 18.79 7.97 -6.41
C ALA A 190 17.74 7.72 -5.31
N VAL A 191 17.01 6.60 -5.40
CA VAL A 191 16.00 6.23 -4.37
C VAL A 191 16.68 5.88 -3.04
N SER A 192 17.83 5.19 -3.06
CA SER A 192 18.57 4.87 -1.83
C SER A 192 19.07 6.12 -1.11
N LEU A 193 19.50 7.13 -1.85
CA LEU A 193 19.89 8.43 -1.32
C LEU A 193 18.70 9.13 -0.65
N LEU A 194 17.51 9.10 -1.28
CA LEU A 194 16.30 9.69 -0.70
C LEU A 194 15.80 8.93 0.53
N LEU A 195 15.87 7.59 0.54
CA LEU A 195 15.55 6.80 1.72
C LEU A 195 16.47 7.12 2.89
N TRP A 196 17.77 7.28 2.64
CA TRP A 196 18.69 7.73 3.68
C TRP A 196 18.33 9.13 4.20
N GLY A 197 17.96 10.07 3.31
CA GLY A 197 17.43 11.37 3.73
C GLY A 197 16.14 11.27 4.55
N GLY A 198 15.27 10.30 4.27
CA GLY A 198 14.08 9.99 5.07
C GLY A 198 14.41 9.39 6.45
N ILE A 199 15.45 8.56 6.54
CA ILE A 199 15.96 8.02 7.80
C ILE A 199 16.56 9.14 8.66
N GLU A 200 17.32 10.05 8.05
CA GLU A 200 17.83 11.25 8.72
C GLU A 200 16.67 12.14 9.23
N LEU A 201 15.63 12.32 8.41
CA LEU A 201 14.41 13.05 8.80
C LEU A 201 13.70 12.42 10.01
N ALA A 202 13.65 11.08 10.07
CA ALA A 202 13.08 10.35 11.21
C ALA A 202 13.94 10.49 12.47
N HIS A 203 15.26 10.42 12.31
CA HIS A 203 16.23 10.61 13.40
C HIS A 203 16.11 12.00 14.02
N GLU A 204 16.08 13.06 13.19
CA GLU A 204 15.90 14.45 13.64
C GLU A 204 14.62 14.67 14.45
N ARG A 205 13.60 13.82 14.24
CA ARG A 205 12.30 13.88 14.93
C ARG A 205 12.19 12.91 16.10
N GLY A 206 13.19 12.07 16.34
CA GLY A 206 13.12 10.99 17.33
C GLY A 206 12.04 9.95 17.03
N LEU A 207 11.69 9.75 15.76
CA LEU A 207 10.65 8.82 15.31
C LEU A 207 11.27 7.52 14.77
N HIS A 208 10.43 6.52 14.54
CA HIS A 208 10.81 5.35 13.74
C HIS A 208 10.66 5.68 12.26
N PHE A 209 11.42 5.01 11.39
CA PHE A 209 11.23 5.06 9.95
C PHE A 209 10.50 3.81 9.48
N ASP A 210 9.37 3.98 8.81
CA ASP A 210 8.59 2.89 8.26
C ASP A 210 8.74 2.83 6.74
N PHE A 211 9.20 1.68 6.25
CA PHE A 211 9.41 1.42 4.82
C PHE A 211 8.11 1.18 4.05
N ASP A 212 7.00 1.16 4.78
CA ASP A 212 5.64 1.27 4.31
C ASP A 212 5.19 0.08 3.42
N GLY A 213 5.63 -1.11 3.84
CA GLY A 213 5.21 -2.39 3.26
C GLY A 213 5.65 -2.59 1.81
N GLY A 214 4.75 -3.22 1.04
CA GLY A 214 4.98 -3.56 -0.36
C GLY A 214 6.06 -4.63 -0.55
N ILE A 215 6.25 -5.53 0.42
CA ILE A 215 7.20 -6.64 0.33
C ILE A 215 6.56 -7.76 -0.50
N GLU A 216 6.44 -7.52 -1.80
CA GLU A 216 5.75 -8.41 -2.73
C GLU A 216 6.66 -9.50 -3.32
N ASN A 217 7.98 -9.28 -3.29
CA ASN A 217 8.97 -10.16 -3.90
C ASN A 217 10.34 -10.04 -3.21
N GLU A 218 11.21 -10.99 -3.54
CA GLU A 218 12.57 -11.09 -2.97
C GLU A 218 13.44 -9.87 -3.26
N ALA A 219 13.30 -9.24 -4.44
CA ALA A 219 14.07 -8.05 -4.78
C ALA A 219 13.72 -6.87 -3.87
N ARG A 220 12.43 -6.65 -3.63
CA ARG A 220 11.95 -5.61 -2.72
C ARG A 220 12.34 -5.91 -1.28
N TYR A 221 12.24 -7.17 -0.83
CA TYR A 221 12.73 -7.61 0.48
C TYR A 221 14.22 -7.29 0.67
N LYS A 222 15.08 -7.74 -0.26
CA LYS A 222 16.53 -7.50 -0.21
C LYS A 222 16.88 -6.02 -0.22
N PHE A 223 16.08 -5.20 -0.90
CA PHE A 223 16.28 -3.77 -0.94
C PHE A 223 15.99 -3.10 0.41
N VAL A 224 14.84 -3.38 1.04
CA VAL A 224 14.45 -2.74 2.31
C VAL A 224 15.30 -3.22 3.49
N VAL A 225 15.56 -4.53 3.59
CA VAL A 225 16.35 -5.10 4.70
C VAL A 225 17.79 -4.57 4.72
N ALA A 226 18.31 -4.16 3.56
CA ALA A 226 19.66 -3.61 3.44
C ALA A 226 19.85 -2.23 4.10
N PHE A 227 18.77 -1.63 4.62
CA PHE A 227 18.80 -0.40 5.42
C PHE A 227 18.81 -0.67 6.94
N GLY A 228 18.83 -1.94 7.37
CA GLY A 228 19.03 -2.28 8.79
C GLY A 228 17.76 -2.23 9.65
N GLY A 229 16.58 -2.17 9.05
CA GLY A 229 15.31 -2.27 9.78
C GLY A 229 14.95 -3.69 10.18
N GLU A 230 13.98 -3.81 11.08
CA GLU A 230 13.40 -5.07 11.54
C GLU A 230 12.04 -5.32 10.88
N LEU A 231 11.69 -6.60 10.70
CA LEU A 231 10.40 -7.00 10.16
C LEU A 231 9.30 -6.68 11.18
N ALA A 232 8.23 -6.05 10.71
CA ALA A 232 7.00 -5.84 11.47
C ALA A 232 5.79 -6.27 10.66
N ASN A 233 4.74 -6.72 11.33
CA ASN A 233 3.52 -7.15 10.66
C ASN A 233 2.42 -6.12 10.85
N ARG A 234 1.81 -5.72 9.73
CA ARG A 234 0.44 -5.21 9.70
C ARG A 234 -0.50 -6.36 9.38
N PHE A 235 -1.79 -6.12 9.57
CA PHE A 235 -2.82 -7.08 9.22
C PHE A 235 -3.84 -6.45 8.29
N ASP A 236 -4.02 -7.05 7.12
CA ASP A 236 -5.18 -6.79 6.29
C ASP A 236 -6.33 -7.66 6.80
N VAL A 237 -7.44 -7.05 7.19
CA VAL A 237 -8.65 -7.74 7.62
C VAL A 237 -9.77 -7.49 6.62
N SER A 238 -10.49 -8.54 6.25
CA SER A 238 -11.60 -8.41 5.32
C SER A 238 -12.75 -9.36 5.59
N ARG A 239 -13.97 -8.92 5.34
CA ARG A 239 -15.18 -9.74 5.39
C ARG A 239 -15.95 -9.53 4.10
N SER A 240 -16.46 -10.61 3.50
CA SER A 240 -17.24 -10.53 2.27
C SER A 240 -18.46 -11.44 2.36
N THR A 241 -19.60 -10.98 1.84
CA THR A 241 -20.76 -11.85 1.62
C THR A 241 -20.49 -12.82 0.46
N ILE A 242 -21.23 -13.93 0.40
CA ILE A 242 -21.14 -14.87 -0.74
C ILE A 242 -21.50 -14.16 -2.05
N ARG A 243 -22.54 -13.31 -2.03
CA ARG A 243 -22.96 -12.52 -3.19
C ARG A 243 -21.82 -11.62 -3.69
N TYR A 244 -21.09 -10.98 -2.77
CA TYR A 244 -19.92 -10.16 -3.15
C TYR A 244 -18.83 -10.99 -3.82
N ARG A 245 -18.47 -12.13 -3.23
CA ARG A 245 -17.44 -13.01 -3.77
C ARG A 245 -17.77 -13.48 -5.19
N LEU A 246 -19.02 -13.89 -5.43
CA LEU A 246 -19.48 -14.33 -6.76
C LEU A 246 -19.43 -13.18 -7.78
N HIS A 247 -19.96 -12.01 -7.44
CA HIS A 247 -19.93 -10.85 -8.34
C HIS A 247 -18.49 -10.41 -8.68
N ARG A 248 -17.58 -10.43 -7.70
CA ARG A 248 -16.16 -10.10 -7.92
C ARG A 248 -15.48 -11.08 -8.87
N GLN A 249 -15.78 -12.38 -8.77
CA GLN A 249 -15.24 -13.38 -9.70
C GLN A 249 -15.78 -13.17 -11.12
N LEU A 250 -17.08 -12.92 -11.27
CA LEU A 250 -17.69 -12.64 -12.58
C LEU A 250 -17.09 -11.40 -13.25
N ARG A 251 -16.76 -10.34 -12.50
CA ARG A 251 -16.07 -9.15 -13.02
C ARG A 251 -14.63 -9.40 -13.50
N ARG A 252 -13.97 -10.45 -13.01
CA ARG A 252 -12.63 -10.86 -13.47
C ARG A 252 -12.68 -11.73 -14.71
N VAL A 253 -13.84 -12.29 -15.05
CA VAL A 253 -14.04 -13.00 -16.31
C VAL A 253 -14.11 -11.96 -17.43
N PRO A 254 -13.26 -12.04 -18.47
CA PRO A 254 -13.35 -11.14 -19.61
C PRO A 254 -14.77 -11.10 -20.16
N GLN A 255 -15.32 -9.92 -20.44
CA GLN A 255 -16.70 -9.78 -20.94
C GLN A 255 -16.99 -10.64 -22.19
N ALA A 256 -15.97 -10.97 -22.98
CA ALA A 256 -16.06 -11.89 -24.11
C ALA A 256 -16.40 -13.34 -23.72
N LEU A 257 -15.93 -13.83 -22.57
CA LEU A 257 -16.24 -15.17 -22.05
C LEU A 257 -17.65 -15.24 -21.47
N LEU A 258 -18.09 -14.18 -20.78
CA LEU A 258 -19.46 -14.08 -20.25
C LEU A 258 -20.50 -14.11 -21.38
N ARG A 259 -20.22 -13.45 -22.52
CA ARG A 259 -21.09 -13.46 -23.70
C ARG A 259 -21.21 -14.84 -24.36
N ARG A 260 -20.15 -15.66 -24.31
CA ARG A 260 -20.18 -17.04 -24.84
C ARG A 260 -21.01 -17.97 -23.95
N LEU A 261 -20.94 -17.80 -22.64
CA LEU A 261 -21.75 -18.57 -21.69
C LEU A 261 -23.24 -18.21 -21.80
N SER A 262 -23.59 -16.94 -22.01
CA SER A 262 -24.98 -16.52 -22.24
C SER A 262 -25.52 -16.98 -23.61
N ALA A 263 -24.68 -17.02 -24.65
CA ALA A 263 -25.08 -17.51 -25.98
C ALA A 263 -25.26 -19.04 -26.00
N GLY A 264 -24.47 -19.78 -25.21
CA GLY A 264 -24.61 -21.23 -25.06
C GLY A 264 -25.88 -21.66 -24.34
N ALA A 265 -26.36 -20.87 -23.37
CA ALA A 265 -27.61 -21.13 -22.66
C ALA A 265 -28.87 -20.83 -23.50
N ALA A 266 -28.80 -19.86 -24.43
CA ALA A 266 -29.90 -19.58 -25.36
C ALA A 266 -30.01 -20.61 -26.51
N ALA A 267 -28.92 -21.29 -26.84
CA ALA A 267 -28.88 -22.30 -27.89
C ALA A 267 -29.37 -23.69 -27.44
N SER A 268 -29.50 -23.94 -26.13
CA SER A 268 -30.00 -25.21 -25.59
C SER A 268 -31.52 -25.29 -25.45
N ASP A 269 -32.25 -24.17 -25.62
CA ASP A 269 -33.72 -24.13 -25.52
C ASP A 269 -34.44 -24.26 -26.88
N VAL A 270 -33.70 -24.54 -27.97
CA VAL A 270 -34.27 -24.78 -29.30
C VAL A 270 -33.67 -26.05 -29.89
N ASN A 271 -34.08 -27.21 -29.38
CA ASN A 271 -34.15 -28.45 -30.16
C ASN A 271 -34.91 -29.53 -29.38
N ASP A 272 -36.23 -29.40 -29.37
CA ASP A 272 -37.07 -30.58 -29.33
C ASP A 272 -38.24 -30.37 -30.30
N HIS A 273 -38.58 -31.45 -31.01
CA HIS A 273 -39.66 -31.62 -31.99
C HIS A 273 -39.31 -31.38 -33.47
N GLY A 274 -39.26 -32.48 -34.25
CA GLY A 274 -39.61 -32.43 -35.67
C GLY A 274 -38.91 -33.40 -36.63
N VAL A 275 -39.16 -34.70 -36.49
CA VAL A 275 -39.46 -35.69 -37.55
C VAL A 275 -38.79 -35.58 -38.95
N ARG A 276 -38.08 -36.68 -39.29
CA ARG A 276 -37.82 -37.37 -40.59
C ARG A 276 -38.34 -36.76 -41.91
N LEU A 277 -37.54 -36.90 -42.99
CA LEU A 277 -37.80 -37.85 -44.11
C LEU A 277 -36.62 -37.92 -45.12
N ASN A 278 -36.63 -39.02 -45.89
CA ASN A 278 -35.54 -39.63 -46.67
C ASN A 278 -35.31 -39.06 -48.09
N HIS A 279 -34.13 -39.42 -48.65
CA HIS A 279 -33.89 -40.13 -49.94
C HIS A 279 -33.21 -39.43 -51.16
N PHE A 280 -32.40 -40.27 -51.82
CA PHE A 280 -31.88 -40.31 -53.22
C PHE A 280 -30.47 -39.77 -53.59
N SER A 281 -29.50 -40.71 -53.61
CA SER A 281 -28.69 -41.23 -54.74
C SER A 281 -28.21 -40.36 -55.92
N SER A 282 -26.92 -40.60 -56.26
CA SER A 282 -26.23 -40.56 -57.59
C SER A 282 -26.12 -39.21 -58.31
N SER A 283 -24.98 -38.77 -58.85
CA SER A 283 -23.89 -39.48 -59.55
C SER A 283 -22.49 -38.97 -59.18
#